data_AF-A0A0C2WZY1-F1
#
_entry.id   AF-A0A0C2WZY1-F1
#
_cell.length_a   1.000
_cell.length_b   1.000
_cell.length_c   1.000
_cell.angle_alpha   90.00
_cell.angle_beta   90.00
_cell.angle_gamma   90.00
#
_symmetry.space_group_name_H-M   'P 1'
#
loop_
_entity.id
_entity.type
_entity.pdbx_description
1 polymer ?
#
loop_
_entity_poly.entity_id
_entity_poly.type
_entity_poly.pdbx_seq_one_letter_code
_entity_poly.pdbx_strand_id
1 'polypeptide(L)'
;PYTMRPFSEPEITKALVNDQLERMRKFNQRLSSVRISAEHAFGVLKGRFLSLRVMGPHDNVQEIYRVIEALMILHNFCIEHDDQPEDIYDYVLRLDGDADNAEDPDEEDSGNFGCEDIIGEAQILGHETDSWLKIQGYRKQIALLNELFPI
;
A
#
# COMPACT_ATOMS: atom_id res chain seq x y z
N PRO A 1 -1.79 -4.57 -12.96
CA PRO A 1 -0.50 -4.07 -12.43
C PRO A 1 0.18 -5.18 -11.61
N TYR A 2 1.50 -5.38 -11.71
CA TYR A 2 2.22 -6.39 -10.91
C TYR A 2 2.47 -5.85 -9.48
N THR A 3 2.07 -6.60 -8.47
CA THR A 3 2.34 -6.24 -7.06
C THR A 3 3.68 -6.83 -6.63
N MET A 4 4.57 -5.98 -6.10
CA MET A 4 5.82 -6.42 -5.49
C MET A 4 5.51 -7.26 -4.25
N ARG A 5 5.88 -8.55 -4.28
CA ARG A 5 5.66 -9.47 -3.16
C ARG A 5 6.97 -9.80 -2.43
N PRO A 6 6.92 -10.10 -1.13
CA PRO A 6 8.05 -10.72 -0.44
C PRO A 6 8.30 -12.14 -0.98
N PHE A 7 9.51 -12.65 -0.76
CA PHE A 7 9.79 -14.08 -0.92
C PHE A 7 9.05 -14.87 0.16
N SER A 8 8.36 -15.92 -0.26
CA SER A 8 7.64 -16.82 0.65
C SER A 8 8.60 -17.74 1.40
N GLU A 9 8.17 -18.24 2.57
CA GLU A 9 8.98 -19.19 3.35
C GLU A 9 9.45 -20.43 2.56
N PRO A 10 8.64 -21.05 1.68
CA PRO A 10 9.11 -22.16 0.86
C PRO A 10 10.17 -21.74 -0.17
N GLU A 11 10.12 -20.51 -0.70
CA GLU A 11 11.15 -20.00 -1.62
C GLU A 11 12.46 -19.75 -0.88
N ILE A 12 12.39 -19.17 0.31
CA ILE A 12 13.52 -18.92 1.21
C ILE A 12 14.16 -20.25 1.63
N THR A 13 13.36 -21.24 2.01
CA THR A 13 13.83 -22.57 2.45
C THR A 13 14.46 -23.37 1.30
N LYS A 14 14.02 -23.14 0.05
CA LYS A 14 14.62 -23.76 -1.14
C LYS A 14 15.94 -23.14 -1.58
N ALA A 15 16.35 -21.99 -1.01
CA ALA A 15 17.63 -21.38 -1.32
C ALA A 15 18.76 -22.31 -0.88
N LEU A 16 19.50 -22.87 -1.85
CA LEU A 16 20.53 -23.88 -1.62
C LEU A 16 21.82 -23.28 -1.00
N VAL A 17 21.98 -21.96 -1.10
CA VAL A 17 23.17 -21.20 -0.71
C VAL A 17 22.81 -20.24 0.42
N ASN A 18 23.56 -20.30 1.52
CA ASN A 18 23.35 -19.44 2.70
C ASN A 18 23.37 -17.94 2.37
N ASP A 19 24.19 -17.53 1.41
CA ASP A 19 24.24 -16.13 0.94
C ASP A 19 22.93 -15.71 0.27
N GLN A 20 22.38 -16.56 -0.61
CA GLN A 20 21.10 -16.30 -1.28
C GLN A 20 19.95 -16.20 -0.27
N LEU A 21 19.94 -17.06 0.75
CA LEU A 21 18.98 -17.01 1.86
C LEU A 21 19.00 -15.65 2.56
N GLU A 22 20.19 -15.18 2.93
CA GLU A 22 20.37 -13.93 3.65
C GLU A 22 19.94 -12.72 2.81
N ARG A 23 20.28 -12.72 1.52
CA ARG A 23 19.86 -11.68 0.57
C ARG A 23 18.33 -11.62 0.47
N MET A 24 17.64 -12.75 0.36
CA MET A 24 16.17 -12.81 0.31
C MET A 24 15.52 -12.31 1.60
N ARG A 25 16.10 -12.61 2.76
CA ARG A 25 15.62 -12.11 4.06
C ARG A 25 15.77 -10.59 4.18
N LYS A 26 16.95 -10.06 3.83
CA LYS A 26 17.21 -8.61 3.81
C LYS A 26 16.27 -7.88 2.84
N PHE A 27 15.99 -8.48 1.70
CA PHE A 27 14.99 -7.96 0.76
C PHE A 27 13.60 -7.86 1.38
N ASN A 28 13.10 -8.94 2.01
CA ASN A 28 11.80 -8.92 2.68
C ASN A 28 11.74 -7.88 3.79
N GLN A 29 12.81 -7.76 4.59
CA GLN A 29 12.90 -6.75 5.64
C GLN A 29 12.86 -5.33 5.07
N ARG A 30 13.61 -5.05 4.00
CA ARG A 30 13.61 -3.74 3.33
C ARG A 30 12.24 -3.42 2.73
N LEU A 31 11.60 -4.39 2.07
CA LEU A 31 10.26 -4.22 1.49
C LEU A 31 9.23 -3.93 2.57
N SER A 32 9.25 -4.68 3.68
CA SER A 32 8.37 -4.44 4.83
C SER A 32 8.58 -3.05 5.43
N SER A 33 9.84 -2.63 5.63
CA SER A 33 10.16 -1.29 6.15
C SER A 33 9.62 -0.18 5.25
N VAL A 34 9.78 -0.29 3.92
CA VAL A 34 9.25 0.70 2.97
C VAL A 34 7.72 0.73 3.00
N ARG A 35 7.07 -0.43 3.09
CA ARG A 35 5.60 -0.53 3.21
C ARG A 35 5.10 0.14 4.48
N ILE A 36 5.70 -0.14 5.63
CA ILE A 36 5.34 0.49 6.91
C ILE A 36 5.43 2.01 6.79
N SER A 37 6.50 2.55 6.19
CA SER A 37 6.63 4.00 5.99
C SER A 37 5.53 4.57 5.09
N ALA A 38 5.18 3.87 4.00
CA ALA A 38 4.10 4.30 3.12
C ALA A 38 2.73 4.21 3.80
N GLU A 39 2.44 3.09 4.47
CA GLU A 39 1.21 2.84 5.22
C GLU A 39 1.02 3.89 6.33
N HIS A 40 2.07 4.21 7.10
CA HIS A 40 2.05 5.29 8.09
C HIS A 40 1.77 6.66 7.47
N ALA A 41 2.44 7.02 6.35
CA ALA A 41 2.21 8.29 5.69
C ALA A 41 0.75 8.43 5.22
N PHE A 42 0.18 7.37 4.66
CA PHE A 42 -1.23 7.36 4.26
C PHE A 42 -2.18 7.33 5.47
N GLY A 43 -1.81 6.69 6.57
CA GLY A 43 -2.56 6.72 7.83
C GLY A 43 -2.70 8.14 8.37
N VAL A 44 -1.57 8.88 8.44
CA VAL A 44 -1.55 10.30 8.83
C VAL A 44 -2.41 11.14 7.87
N LEU A 45 -2.28 10.93 6.55
CA LEU A 45 -3.02 11.67 5.54
C LEU A 45 -4.54 11.45 5.67
N LYS A 46 -4.98 10.21 5.91
CA LYS A 46 -6.40 9.85 6.12
C LYS A 46 -6.95 10.39 7.44
N GLY A 47 -6.14 10.41 8.50
CA GLY A 47 -6.52 10.99 9.79
C GLY A 47 -6.70 12.51 9.68
N ARG A 48 -5.84 13.18 8.89
CA ARG A 48 -5.89 14.64 8.71
C ARG A 48 -7.03 15.07 7.78
N PHE A 49 -7.23 14.35 6.69
CA PHE A 49 -8.21 14.70 5.66
C PHE A 49 -9.35 13.68 5.64
N LEU A 50 -10.35 13.92 6.49
CA LEU A 50 -11.55 13.08 6.58
C LEU A 50 -12.27 12.92 5.22
N SER A 51 -12.10 13.90 4.31
CA SER A 51 -12.58 13.83 2.94
C SER A 51 -12.13 12.57 2.20
N LEU A 52 -10.96 11.98 2.51
CA LEU A 52 -10.51 10.70 1.95
C LEU A 52 -11.32 9.50 2.45
N ARG A 53 -11.92 9.56 3.65
CA ARG A 53 -12.75 8.49 4.21
C ARG A 53 -14.18 8.55 3.70
N VAL A 54 -14.68 9.77 3.45
CA VAL A 54 -16.04 10.01 2.95
C VAL A 54 -16.07 10.09 1.42
N MET A 55 -14.92 9.92 0.78
CA MET A 55 -14.76 9.85 -0.66
C MET A 55 -15.47 8.60 -1.19
N GLY A 56 -16.60 8.79 -1.88
CA GLY A 56 -17.37 7.71 -2.49
C GLY A 56 -16.63 7.01 -3.63
N PRO A 57 -17.26 6.04 -4.31
CA PRO A 57 -16.67 5.40 -5.48
C PRO A 57 -16.37 6.45 -6.57
N HIS A 58 -15.22 6.28 -7.22
CA HIS A 58 -14.74 7.16 -8.28
C HIS A 58 -14.57 6.38 -9.57
N ASP A 59 -15.18 6.88 -10.64
CA ASP A 59 -15.09 6.27 -11.97
C ASP A 59 -13.71 6.46 -12.62
N ASN A 60 -12.95 7.48 -12.17
CA ASN A 60 -11.67 7.85 -12.75
C ASN A 60 -10.52 7.77 -11.73
N VAL A 61 -9.73 6.70 -11.83
CA VAL A 61 -8.56 6.48 -10.96
C VAL A 61 -7.51 7.61 -11.10
N GLN A 62 -7.41 8.27 -12.25
CA GLN A 62 -6.48 9.39 -12.44
C GLN A 62 -6.87 10.62 -11.63
N GLU A 63 -8.15 10.85 -11.41
CA GLU A 63 -8.62 11.92 -10.54
C GLU A 63 -8.27 11.64 -9.09
N ILE A 64 -8.44 10.39 -8.63
CA ILE A 64 -8.02 9.96 -7.29
C ILE A 64 -6.52 10.22 -7.09
N TYR A 65 -5.67 9.86 -8.05
CA TYR A 65 -4.24 10.12 -7.95
C TYR A 65 -3.91 11.61 -7.80
N ARG A 66 -4.59 12.49 -8.56
CA ARG A 66 -4.41 13.95 -8.45
C ARG A 66 -4.88 14.49 -7.10
N VAL A 67 -5.99 13.96 -6.57
CA VAL A 67 -6.48 14.35 -5.24
C VAL A 67 -5.47 13.94 -4.17
N ILE A 68 -5.00 12.68 -4.19
CA ILE A 68 -3.99 12.20 -3.25
C ILE A 68 -2.72 13.05 -3.33
N GLU A 69 -2.24 13.36 -4.53
CA GLU A 69 -1.08 14.23 -4.74
C GLU A 69 -1.29 15.63 -4.15
N ALA A 70 -2.44 16.27 -4.44
CA ALA A 70 -2.77 17.58 -3.89
C ALA A 70 -2.83 17.57 -2.35
N LEU A 71 -3.36 16.49 -1.75
CA LEU A 71 -3.41 16.33 -0.30
C LEU A 71 -2.02 16.11 0.31
N MET A 72 -1.13 15.36 -0.35
CA MET A 72 0.27 15.24 0.10
C MET A 72 0.98 16.60 0.08
N ILE A 73 0.78 17.40 -0.97
CA ILE A 73 1.34 18.75 -1.06
C ILE A 73 0.79 19.64 0.06
N LEU A 74 -0.53 19.64 0.26
CA LEU A 74 -1.19 20.41 1.31
C LEU A 74 -0.74 19.98 2.71
N HIS A 75 -0.59 18.68 2.95
CA HIS A 75 -0.10 18.13 4.21
C HIS A 75 1.30 18.69 4.54
N ASN A 76 2.21 18.65 3.57
CA ASN A 76 3.56 19.18 3.75
C ASN A 76 3.54 20.69 3.98
N PHE A 77 2.71 21.43 3.23
CA PHE A 77 2.53 22.87 3.41
C PHE A 77 2.07 23.20 4.84
N CYS A 78 1.11 22.46 5.38
CA CYS A 78 0.67 22.64 6.76
C CYS A 78 1.78 22.36 7.79
N ILE A 79 2.55 21.28 7.61
CA ILE A 79 3.71 20.98 8.50
C ILE A 79 4.71 22.14 8.50
N GLU A 80 5.01 22.70 7.33
CA GLU A 80 5.92 23.86 7.21
C GLU A 80 5.40 25.11 7.93
N HIS A 81 4.08 25.22 8.14
CA HIS A 81 3.44 26.34 8.83
C HIS A 81 3.06 26.02 10.28
N ASP A 82 3.61 24.94 10.84
CA ASP A 82 3.35 24.48 12.21
C ASP A 82 1.88 24.13 12.48
N ASP A 83 1.14 23.76 11.43
CA ASP A 83 -0.22 23.20 11.52
C ASP A 83 -0.09 21.67 11.56
N GLN A 84 -0.05 21.12 12.77
CA GLN A 84 0.18 19.70 13.00
C GLN A 84 -1.14 18.91 12.99
N PRO A 85 -1.16 17.69 12.43
CA PRO A 85 -2.37 16.84 12.45
C PRO A 85 -2.93 16.60 13.85
N GLU A 86 -2.07 16.55 14.86
CA GLU A 86 -2.42 16.30 16.26
C GLU A 86 -3.25 17.44 16.89
N ASP A 87 -3.25 18.63 16.29
CA ASP A 87 -4.05 19.77 16.74
C ASP A 87 -5.52 19.69 16.29
N ILE A 88 -5.86 18.72 15.43
CA ILE A 88 -7.23 18.49 14.95
C ILE A 88 -8.04 17.83 16.07
N TYR A 89 -9.19 18.42 16.38
CA TYR A 89 -10.14 17.86 17.34
C TYR A 89 -10.58 16.46 16.88
N ASP A 90 -10.47 15.47 17.77
CA ASP A 90 -10.76 14.05 17.49
C ASP A 90 -9.81 13.40 16.47
N TYR A 91 -8.56 13.88 16.38
CA TYR A 91 -7.53 13.22 15.57
C TYR A 91 -7.20 11.83 16.14
N VAL A 92 -7.68 10.79 15.46
CA VAL A 92 -7.32 9.40 15.75
C VAL A 92 -6.24 8.94 14.77
N LEU A 93 -5.00 8.86 15.25
CA LEU A 93 -3.91 8.25 14.50
C LEU A 93 -4.12 6.72 14.47
N ARG A 94 -4.86 6.23 13.47
CA ARG A 94 -4.95 4.79 13.18
C ARG A 94 -3.65 4.36 12.49
N LEU A 95 -2.63 4.01 13.28
CA LEU A 95 -1.50 3.23 12.78
C LEU A 95 -1.98 1.78 12.66
N ASP A 96 -1.84 1.19 11.47
CA ASP A 96 -2.27 -0.20 11.15
C ASP A 96 -1.40 -1.27 11.88
N GLY A 97 -1.00 -1.01 13.12
CA GLY A 97 -0.16 -1.87 13.94
C GLY A 97 -0.60 -2.05 15.40
N ASP A 98 -1.74 -1.49 15.83
CA ASP A 98 -2.16 -1.60 17.24
C ASP A 98 -3.68 -1.59 17.50
N ALA A 99 -4.52 -2.02 16.55
CA ALA A 99 -5.98 -2.00 16.70
C ALA A 99 -6.65 -3.34 16.36
N ASP A 100 -6.35 -4.38 17.13
CA ASP A 100 -7.19 -5.59 17.18
C ASP A 100 -8.37 -5.44 18.17
N ASN A 101 -8.60 -4.28 18.82
CA ASN A 101 -9.67 -4.14 19.83
C ASN A 101 -10.29 -2.72 19.99
N ALA A 102 -10.28 -1.89 18.96
CA ALA A 102 -11.17 -0.71 18.96
C ALA A 102 -12.43 -1.07 18.17
N GLU A 103 -13.47 -1.54 18.87
CA GLU A 103 -14.82 -1.63 18.30
C GLU A 103 -15.21 -0.23 17.79
N ASP A 104 -15.33 -0.08 16.47
CA ASP A 104 -15.82 1.13 15.81
C ASP A 104 -17.31 1.26 16.18
N PRO A 105 -17.76 2.27 16.96
CA PRO A 105 -19.15 2.40 17.40
C PRO A 105 -20.14 2.68 16.25
N ASP A 106 -19.62 2.92 15.04
CA ASP A 106 -20.40 3.28 13.85
C ASP A 106 -20.55 2.11 12.85
N GLU A 107 -20.22 0.86 13.24
CA GLU A 107 -20.51 -0.36 12.46
C GLU A 107 -21.98 -0.83 12.58
N GLU A 108 -22.96 0.08 12.62
CA GLU A 108 -24.36 -0.29 12.36
C GLU A 108 -24.73 0.01 10.90
N ASP A 109 -24.88 -1.09 10.15
CA ASP A 109 -25.27 -1.24 8.74
C ASP A 109 -24.14 -1.27 7.69
N SER A 110 -23.20 -2.20 7.87
CA SER A 110 -22.35 -2.74 6.80
C SER A 110 -23.06 -3.83 5.97
N GLY A 111 -24.39 -3.87 6.00
CA GLY A 111 -25.20 -4.66 5.08
C GLY A 111 -25.27 -3.96 3.73
N ASN A 112 -24.47 -4.44 2.76
CA ASN A 112 -24.45 -3.98 1.37
C ASN A 112 -23.62 -2.70 1.09
N PHE A 113 -22.37 -2.64 1.58
CA PHE A 113 -21.34 -1.96 0.79
C PHE A 113 -21.18 -2.75 -0.50
N GLY A 114 -21.89 -2.32 -1.54
CA GLY A 114 -21.76 -2.86 -2.88
C GLY A 114 -20.29 -2.90 -3.26
N CYS A 115 -19.70 -4.10 -3.26
CA CYS A 115 -18.83 -4.43 -4.37
C CYS A 115 -19.75 -4.44 -5.60
N GLU A 116 -20.08 -3.27 -6.11
CA GLU A 116 -20.36 -3.20 -7.52
C GLU A 116 -19.07 -3.68 -8.16
N ASP A 117 -19.15 -4.86 -8.78
CA ASP A 117 -18.15 -5.33 -9.71
C ASP A 117 -17.71 -4.09 -10.50
N ILE A 118 -16.41 -3.80 -10.56
CA ILE A 118 -15.94 -2.72 -11.41
C ILE A 118 -16.29 -3.16 -12.84
N ILE A 119 -17.46 -2.75 -13.34
CA ILE A 119 -17.93 -3.04 -14.69
C ILE A 119 -17.15 -2.09 -15.61
N GLY A 120 -15.92 -2.50 -15.86
CA GLY A 120 -15.02 -1.93 -16.83
C GLY A 120 -14.03 -3.02 -17.18
N GLU A 121 -13.89 -3.34 -18.46
CA GLU A 121 -12.77 -4.17 -18.89
C GLU A 121 -11.50 -3.50 -18.38
N ALA A 122 -10.81 -4.13 -17.43
CA ALA A 122 -9.43 -3.79 -17.19
C ALA A 122 -8.77 -3.88 -18.57
N GLN A 123 -8.23 -2.78 -19.08
CA GLN A 123 -7.52 -2.71 -20.36
C GLN A 123 -6.19 -3.47 -20.22
N ILE A 124 -6.30 -4.77 -19.95
CA ILE A 124 -5.25 -5.74 -19.94
C ILE A 124 -5.05 -6.07 -21.41
N LEU A 125 -3.96 -5.56 -21.99
CA LEU A 125 -3.55 -5.89 -23.35
C LEU A 125 -3.63 -7.42 -23.48
N GLY A 126 -4.29 -7.97 -24.52
CA GLY A 126 -4.65 -9.40 -24.59
C GLY A 126 -3.51 -10.43 -24.48
N HIS A 127 -2.25 -10.01 -24.38
CA HIS A 127 -1.08 -10.84 -24.09
C HIS A 127 -0.74 -10.94 -22.59
N GLU A 128 -1.25 -10.05 -21.76
CA GLU A 128 -1.02 -9.95 -20.31
C GLU A 128 -1.93 -10.93 -19.54
N THR A 129 -1.79 -12.22 -19.84
CA THR A 129 -2.43 -13.28 -19.04
C THR A 129 -1.96 -13.24 -17.57
N ASP A 130 -2.75 -13.79 -16.64
CA ASP A 130 -2.36 -13.90 -15.22
C ASP A 130 -0.99 -14.58 -15.04
N SER A 131 -0.73 -15.64 -15.81
CA SER A 131 0.58 -16.30 -15.87
C SER A 131 1.69 -15.35 -16.32
N TRP A 132 1.43 -14.52 -17.33
CA TRP A 132 2.40 -13.52 -17.79
C TRP A 132 2.70 -12.49 -16.70
N LEU A 133 1.67 -11.96 -16.03
CA LEU A 133 1.83 -11.01 -14.92
C LEU A 133 2.63 -11.59 -13.77
N LYS A 134 2.40 -12.85 -13.40
CA LYS A 134 3.18 -13.57 -12.39
C LYS A 134 4.65 -13.70 -12.78
N ILE A 135 4.93 -14.08 -14.03
CA ILE A 135 6.30 -14.19 -14.54
C ILE A 135 7.00 -12.83 -14.53
N GLN A 136 6.35 -11.77 -15.00
CA GLN A 136 6.96 -10.43 -15.02
C GLN A 136 7.18 -9.90 -13.61
N GLY A 137 6.24 -10.11 -12.69
CA GLY A 137 6.38 -9.74 -11.29
C GLY A 137 7.57 -10.44 -10.64
N TYR A 138 7.73 -11.74 -10.87
CA TYR A 138 8.88 -12.50 -10.38
C TYR A 138 10.20 -12.00 -10.97
N ARG A 139 10.25 -11.70 -12.28
CA ARG A 139 11.45 -11.15 -12.93
C ARG A 139 11.87 -9.81 -12.32
N LYS A 140 10.91 -8.92 -12.05
CA LYS A 140 11.18 -7.64 -11.38
C LYS A 140 11.67 -7.82 -9.94
N GLN A 141 11.05 -8.74 -9.19
CA GLN A 141 11.48 -9.08 -7.84
C GLN A 141 12.95 -9.53 -7.82
N ILE A 142 13.35 -10.42 -8.74
CA ILE A 142 14.74 -10.90 -8.85
C ILE A 142 15.69 -9.79 -9.31
N ALA A 143 15.30 -8.96 -10.26
CA ALA A 143 16.10 -7.82 -10.70
C ALA A 143 16.41 -6.86 -9.53
N LEU A 144 15.38 -6.51 -8.75
CA LEU A 144 15.53 -5.65 -7.58
C LEU A 144 16.32 -6.31 -6.45
N LEU A 145 16.17 -7.63 -6.24
CA LEU A 145 17.01 -8.36 -5.29
C LEU A 145 18.49 -8.24 -5.67
N ASN A 146 18.83 -8.44 -6.95
CA ASN A 146 20.22 -8.39 -7.41
C ASN A 146 20.79 -6.96 -7.39
N GLU A 147 19.97 -5.96 -7.66
CA GLU A 147 20.37 -4.55 -7.60
C GLU A 147 20.63 -4.08 -6.16
N LEU A 148 19.69 -4.35 -5.25
CA LEU A 148 19.75 -3.86 -3.87
C LEU A 148 20.67 -4.70 -2.97
N PHE A 149 20.82 -5.99 -3.29
CA PHE A 149 21.61 -6.94 -2.52
C PHE A 149 22.48 -7.75 -3.49
N PRO A 150 23.59 -7.20 -4.00
CA PRO A 150 24.52 -7.94 -4.87
C PRO A 150 25.26 -9.04 -4.10
N ILE A 151 25.92 -9.93 -4.85
CA ILE A 151 26.80 -11.01 -4.34
C ILE A 151 28.18 -10.43 -4.05
#